data_AF-A0A9P6GB72-F1
#
_entry.id   AF-A0A9P6GB72-F1
#
_cell.length_a   1.000
_cell.length_b   1.000
_cell.length_c   1.000
_cell.angle_alpha   90.00
_cell.angle_beta   90.00
_cell.angle_gamma   90.00
#
_symmetry.space_group_name_H-M   'P 1'
#
loop_
_entity.id
_entity.type
_entity.pdbx_description
1 polymer ?
#
loop_
_entity_poly.entity_id
_entity_poly.type
_entity_poly.pdbx_seq_one_letter_code
_entity_poly.pdbx_strand_id
1 'polypeptide(L)'
;METTHPDDIALTLTLTLTHHGNLITFTFAQDATVTDLSERVASELSIPVSNQKFLVSPKTGLLKPPFKDATLPLSTLQGKKINLMGSTTAEVTSLNNSISKAAAPRRPGPIKAATPARNRDWKKVQEEAQYTFHTLRPLPYLPNPDRSLRFLERLRDDAGIKAAMRTHKFSVPLLTEMDPAMHTTHESRTLGLNRNQGEVIELRLRTDAYDGYRDYKTIRKTLCHELAHNVWGPHDRNFWELCKQIEREVDRDDWTRGGHSVGNQEYAKGYEEEEVYDHGGWTGGEFVLGGSAGGGGCETVISSAGGTVQAGNLSRREILAKAAEERMKRARQAEEGSRGSGEASS
;
A
#
# COMPACT_ATOMS: atom_id res chain seq x y z
N MET A 1 69.65 48.65 24.20
CA MET A 1 69.81 49.69 23.16
C MET A 1 69.90 48.98 21.83
N GLU A 2 68.77 48.86 21.14
CA GLU A 2 68.75 48.76 19.69
C GLU A 2 67.39 49.31 19.25
N THR A 3 67.45 50.48 18.65
CA THR A 3 66.32 51.30 18.21
C THR A 3 65.96 50.93 16.78
N THR A 4 64.70 50.62 16.48
CA THR A 4 64.18 50.69 15.09
C THR A 4 62.70 51.10 15.06
N HIS A 5 62.50 52.34 14.61
CA HIS A 5 61.41 52.92 13.82
C HIS A 5 59.92 52.83 14.24
N PRO A 6 59.26 54.00 14.44
CA PRO A 6 57.82 54.13 14.61
C PRO A 6 57.09 54.35 13.25
N ASP A 7 57.41 53.56 12.22
CA ASP A 7 56.90 53.74 10.85
C ASP A 7 56.36 52.43 10.20
N ASP A 8 55.77 51.52 10.99
CA ASP A 8 55.05 50.34 10.48
C ASP A 8 53.53 50.41 10.79
N ILE A 9 52.93 51.59 10.58
CA ILE A 9 51.47 51.71 10.35
C ILE A 9 51.14 51.24 8.92
N ALA A 10 51.84 50.21 8.45
CA ALA A 10 51.70 49.67 7.13
C ALA A 10 50.40 48.87 7.04
N LEU A 11 49.33 49.59 6.68
CA LEU A 11 48.38 49.12 5.69
C LEU A 11 47.60 47.85 6.08
N THR A 12 46.84 47.90 7.18
CA THR A 12 45.91 46.83 7.57
C THR A 12 44.47 47.12 7.11
N LEU A 13 43.77 46.11 6.61
CA LEU A 13 42.36 46.14 6.17
C LEU A 13 41.51 45.34 7.14
N THR A 14 40.43 45.94 7.65
CA THR A 14 39.42 45.26 8.46
C THR A 14 38.21 44.92 7.58
N LEU A 15 37.74 43.67 7.66
CA LEU A 15 36.65 43.17 6.82
C LEU A 15 35.64 42.39 7.67
N THR A 16 34.37 42.76 7.53
CA THR A 16 33.24 42.16 8.26
C THR A 16 32.53 41.12 7.39
N LEU A 17 32.60 39.87 7.82
CA LEU A 17 31.92 38.72 7.23
C LEU A 17 30.70 38.36 8.05
N THR A 18 29.63 37.92 7.40
CA THR A 18 28.42 37.42 8.07
C THR A 18 28.22 35.95 7.75
N HIS A 19 28.22 35.10 8.77
CA HIS A 19 28.04 33.64 8.66
C HIS A 19 26.91 33.20 9.59
N HIS A 20 25.84 32.61 9.04
CA HIS A 20 24.62 32.21 9.78
C HIS A 20 24.06 33.29 10.73
N GLY A 21 24.18 34.56 10.37
CA GLY A 21 23.71 35.70 11.19
C GLY A 21 24.74 36.26 12.17
N ASN A 22 25.88 35.60 12.36
CA ASN A 22 26.98 36.10 13.20
C ASN A 22 27.94 36.96 12.38
N LEU A 23 28.30 38.12 12.93
CA LEU A 23 29.29 39.04 12.37
C LEU A 23 30.69 38.64 12.85
N ILE A 24 31.58 38.33 11.90
CA ILE A 24 32.95 37.92 12.15
C ILE A 24 33.87 38.94 11.48
N THR A 25 34.74 39.56 12.25
CA THR A 25 35.70 40.56 11.79
C THR A 25 37.06 39.92 11.56
N PHE A 26 37.59 40.03 10.35
CA PHE A 26 38.93 39.58 10.01
C PHE A 26 39.83 40.78 9.70
N THR A 27 41.11 40.66 10.05
CA THR A 27 42.16 41.65 9.77
C THR A 27 43.13 41.08 8.75
N PHE A 28 43.34 41.79 7.64
CA PHE A 28 44.22 41.39 6.53
C PHE A 28 45.24 42.50 6.23
N ALA A 29 46.32 42.17 5.50
CA ALA A 29 47.23 43.15 4.91
C ALA A 29 46.60 43.78 3.63
N GLN A 30 47.01 44.98 3.22
CA GLN A 30 46.39 45.69 2.08
C GLN A 30 46.56 45.04 0.71
N ASP A 31 47.55 44.18 0.54
CA ASP A 31 47.83 43.39 -0.65
C ASP A 31 47.09 42.04 -0.67
N ALA A 32 46.35 41.72 0.38
CA ALA A 32 45.71 40.43 0.51
C ALA A 32 44.57 40.25 -0.51
N THR A 33 44.45 39.01 -0.98
CA THR A 33 43.58 38.61 -2.09
C THR A 33 42.36 37.82 -1.60
N VAL A 34 41.38 37.62 -2.50
CA VAL A 34 40.18 36.81 -2.20
C VAL A 34 40.54 35.34 -1.88
N THR A 35 41.67 34.82 -2.37
CA THR A 35 42.18 33.48 -2.00
C THR A 35 42.62 33.44 -0.54
N ASP A 36 43.32 34.46 -0.05
CA ASP A 36 43.77 34.54 1.34
C ASP A 36 42.59 34.64 2.32
N LEU A 37 41.53 35.34 1.93
CA LEU A 37 40.27 35.36 2.68
C LEU A 37 39.63 33.96 2.71
N SER A 38 39.59 33.26 1.58
CA SER A 38 38.99 31.92 1.49
C SER A 38 39.76 30.88 2.32
N GLU A 39 41.09 30.98 2.36
CA GLU A 39 41.95 30.13 3.19
C GLU A 39 41.79 30.44 4.68
N ARG A 40 41.72 31.73 5.04
CA ARG A 40 41.49 32.12 6.44
C ARG A 40 40.12 31.64 6.93
N VAL A 41 39.08 31.80 6.10
CA VAL A 41 37.74 31.25 6.36
C VAL A 41 37.75 29.73 6.44
N ALA A 42 38.56 29.04 5.62
CA ALA A 42 38.69 27.59 5.72
C ALA A 42 39.34 27.15 7.04
N SER A 43 40.35 27.87 7.50
CA SER A 43 41.05 27.57 8.76
C SER A 43 40.23 27.88 10.01
N GLU A 44 39.51 29.01 10.03
CA GLU A 44 38.81 29.49 11.22
C GLU A 44 37.39 28.97 11.32
N LEU A 45 36.71 28.79 10.17
CA LEU A 45 35.31 28.34 10.12
C LEU A 45 35.16 26.88 9.68
N SER A 46 36.25 26.18 9.35
CA SER A 46 36.24 24.77 8.91
C SER A 46 35.34 24.50 7.69
N ILE A 47 35.14 25.52 6.84
CA ILE A 47 34.36 25.42 5.60
C ILE A 47 35.33 25.22 4.44
N PRO A 48 35.23 24.13 3.67
CA PRO A 48 36.17 23.88 2.58
C PRO A 48 35.99 24.93 1.48
N VAL A 49 37.11 25.36 0.88
CA VAL A 49 37.14 26.38 -0.18
C VAL A 49 36.21 26.08 -1.35
N SER A 50 35.83 24.83 -1.59
CA SER A 50 34.87 24.42 -2.63
C SER A 50 33.41 24.80 -2.32
N ASN A 51 33.06 24.90 -1.04
CA ASN A 51 31.68 25.10 -0.58
C ASN A 51 31.43 26.54 -0.11
N GLN A 52 32.46 27.37 -0.08
CA GLN A 52 32.36 28.78 0.33
C GLN A 52 31.76 29.61 -0.80
N LYS A 53 30.58 30.18 -0.60
CA LYS A 53 30.00 31.17 -1.51
C LYS A 53 29.99 32.52 -0.81
N PHE A 54 30.74 33.48 -1.33
CA PHE A 54 30.74 34.84 -0.82
C PHE A 54 29.76 35.70 -1.63
N LEU A 55 28.81 36.32 -0.97
CA LEU A 55 27.86 37.24 -1.58
C LEU A 55 28.18 38.66 -1.11
N VAL A 56 28.63 39.52 -2.03
CA VAL A 56 29.06 40.88 -1.70
C VAL A 56 28.10 41.95 -2.25
N SER A 57 27.29 42.55 -1.39
CA SER A 57 26.38 43.65 -1.78
C SER A 57 27.07 45.01 -1.59
N PRO A 58 26.88 46.04 -2.47
CA PRO A 58 25.79 46.21 -3.44
C PRO A 58 26.11 45.98 -4.94
N LYS A 59 27.37 45.76 -5.37
CA LYS A 59 27.72 45.65 -6.82
C LYS A 59 28.72 44.56 -7.21
N THR A 60 29.14 43.69 -6.29
CA THR A 60 30.08 42.59 -6.58
C THR A 60 29.39 41.27 -6.28
N GLY A 61 28.65 40.74 -7.25
CA GLY A 61 27.74 39.60 -7.09
C GLY A 61 28.36 38.30 -6.54
N LEU A 62 27.69 37.17 -6.78
CA LEU A 62 28.02 35.90 -6.12
C LEU A 62 29.40 35.35 -6.55
N LEU A 63 30.37 35.39 -5.64
CA LEU A 63 31.68 34.78 -5.83
C LEU A 63 31.58 33.29 -5.46
N LYS A 64 31.64 32.45 -6.50
CA LYS A 64 31.62 31.00 -6.39
C LYS A 64 33.00 30.43 -6.72
N PRO A 65 33.48 29.44 -5.98
CA PRO A 65 34.61 28.61 -6.37
C PRO A 65 34.26 27.78 -7.62
N PRO A 66 35.18 27.59 -8.58
CA PRO A 66 36.49 28.25 -8.67
C PRO A 66 36.33 29.75 -8.97
N PHE A 67 36.97 30.61 -8.16
CA PHE A 67 36.85 32.05 -8.26
C PHE A 67 37.35 32.52 -9.64
N LYS A 68 36.47 33.18 -10.41
CA LYS A 68 36.81 33.63 -11.77
C LYS A 68 37.92 34.68 -11.80
N ASP A 69 38.07 35.43 -10.71
CA ASP A 69 39.11 36.46 -10.54
C ASP A 69 39.89 36.19 -9.25
N ALA A 70 40.83 35.24 -9.32
CA ALA A 70 41.65 34.78 -8.18
C ALA A 70 42.57 35.86 -7.58
N THR A 71 42.71 37.02 -8.23
CA THR A 71 43.66 38.08 -7.86
C THR A 71 42.98 39.40 -7.47
N LEU A 72 41.67 39.41 -7.17
CA LEU A 72 41.00 40.63 -6.74
C LEU A 72 41.51 41.07 -5.36
N PRO A 73 41.95 42.33 -5.19
CA PRO A 73 42.42 42.83 -3.91
C PRO A 73 41.24 43.07 -2.96
N LEU A 74 41.42 42.70 -1.69
CA LEU A 74 40.44 42.84 -0.61
C LEU A 74 40.04 44.30 -0.33
N SER A 75 40.87 45.27 -0.76
CA SER A 75 40.56 46.70 -0.73
C SER A 75 39.26 47.06 -1.47
N THR A 76 38.89 46.31 -2.52
CA THR A 76 37.64 46.52 -3.28
C THR A 76 36.40 46.03 -2.53
N LEU A 77 36.60 45.26 -1.46
CA LEU A 77 35.55 44.67 -0.62
C LEU A 77 35.41 45.38 0.74
N GLN A 78 36.27 46.36 1.03
CA GLN A 78 36.19 47.19 2.22
C GLN A 78 34.91 48.05 2.20
N GLY A 79 34.15 48.01 3.30
CA GLY A 79 32.86 48.71 3.43
C GLY A 79 31.67 48.02 2.75
N LYS A 80 31.85 46.84 2.15
CA LYS A 80 30.75 46.05 1.56
C LYS A 80 30.28 44.95 2.50
N LYS A 81 28.98 44.64 2.47
CA LYS A 81 28.42 43.54 3.27
C LYS A 81 28.71 42.22 2.57
N ILE A 82 29.46 41.34 3.24
CA ILE A 82 29.81 40.01 2.71
C ILE A 82 29.07 38.94 3.52
N ASN A 83 28.14 38.24 2.88
CA ASN A 83 27.52 37.04 3.45
C ASN A 83 28.29 35.80 2.97
N LEU A 84 28.80 35.01 3.91
CA LEU A 84 29.39 33.70 3.67
C LEU A 84 28.28 32.65 3.77
N MET A 85 28.04 31.94 2.68
CA MET A 85 27.20 30.76 2.63
C MET A 85 28.10 29.54 2.37
N GLY A 86 28.28 28.69 3.36
CA GLY A 86 29.01 27.45 3.20
C GLY A 86 28.64 26.48 4.29
N SER A 87 28.42 25.22 3.92
CA SER A 87 28.19 24.15 4.88
C SER A 87 29.53 23.59 5.35
N THR A 88 29.64 23.29 6.64
CA THR A 88 30.82 22.62 7.19
C THR A 88 30.90 21.18 6.69
N THR A 89 32.10 20.60 6.64
CA THR A 89 32.26 19.18 6.28
C THR A 89 31.55 18.24 7.26
N ALA A 90 31.45 18.63 8.54
CA ALA A 90 30.72 17.92 9.56
C ALA A 90 29.20 17.90 9.29
N GLU A 91 28.62 19.02 8.83
CA GLU A 91 27.20 19.07 8.44
C GLU A 91 26.92 18.20 7.22
N VAL A 92 27.79 18.24 6.20
CA VAL A 92 27.63 17.42 4.98
C VAL A 92 27.69 15.93 5.31
N THR A 93 28.61 15.51 6.19
CA THR A 93 28.70 14.10 6.62
C THR A 93 27.51 13.68 7.46
N SER A 94 27.02 14.54 8.36
CA SER A 94 25.79 14.28 9.14
C SER A 94 24.56 14.08 8.24
N LEU A 95 24.39 14.93 7.23
CA LEU A 95 23.30 14.83 6.26
C LEU A 95 23.40 13.56 5.40
N ASN A 96 24.59 13.22 4.90
CA ASN A 96 24.78 11.99 4.13
C ASN A 96 24.52 10.74 4.98
N ASN A 97 24.87 10.77 6.27
CA ASN A 97 24.58 9.69 7.20
C ASN A 97 23.07 9.52 7.46
N SER A 98 22.31 10.61 7.56
CA SER A 98 20.85 10.54 7.74
C SER A 98 20.15 10.02 6.49
N ILE A 99 20.59 10.46 5.30
CA ILE A 99 20.10 9.97 4.01
C ILE A 99 20.37 8.48 3.86
N SER A 100 21.59 8.03 4.19
CA SER A 100 21.97 6.60 4.09
C SER A 100 21.18 5.73 5.06
N LYS A 101 20.90 6.23 6.28
CA LYS A 101 20.03 5.53 7.25
C LYS A 101 18.58 5.46 6.80
N ALA A 102 18.07 6.50 6.13
CA ALA A 102 16.71 6.52 5.59
C ALA A 102 16.56 5.63 4.33
N ALA A 103 17.62 5.52 3.52
CA ALA A 103 17.65 4.71 2.31
C ALA A 103 18.04 3.24 2.57
N ALA A 104 18.50 2.90 3.77
CA ALA A 104 18.85 1.53 4.11
C ALA A 104 17.60 0.63 4.00
N PRO A 105 17.69 -0.50 3.29
CA PRO A 105 16.56 -1.42 3.15
C PRO A 105 16.13 -1.89 4.55
N ARG A 106 14.82 -1.74 4.84
CA ARG A 106 14.24 -2.20 6.10
C ARG A 106 14.52 -3.69 6.23
N ARG A 107 15.13 -4.10 7.35
CA ARG A 107 15.44 -5.51 7.61
C ARG A 107 14.17 -6.34 7.38
N PRO A 108 14.23 -7.43 6.58
CA PRO A 108 13.08 -8.29 6.41
C PRO A 108 12.68 -8.81 7.79
N GLY A 109 11.38 -8.65 8.12
CA GLY A 109 10.84 -9.18 9.36
C GLY A 109 10.97 -10.71 9.44
N PRO A 110 10.67 -11.32 10.59
CA PRO A 110 10.78 -12.76 10.79
C PRO A 110 9.86 -13.60 9.88
N ILE A 111 8.89 -12.96 9.23
CA ILE A 111 7.92 -13.60 8.34
C ILE A 111 8.46 -13.51 6.90
N LYS A 112 8.89 -14.66 6.37
CA LYS A 112 9.25 -14.78 4.95
C LYS A 112 7.99 -14.60 4.11
N ALA A 113 8.05 -13.77 3.06
CA ALA A 113 6.97 -13.67 2.09
C ALA A 113 6.67 -15.06 1.51
N ALA A 114 5.40 -15.46 1.52
CA ALA A 114 4.97 -16.74 0.98
C ALA A 114 5.34 -16.78 -0.51
N THR A 115 6.20 -17.74 -0.88
CA THR A 115 6.53 -17.98 -2.29
C THR A 115 5.37 -18.74 -2.91
N PRO A 116 4.80 -18.26 -4.04
CA PRO A 116 3.67 -18.94 -4.68
C PRO A 116 4.11 -20.35 -5.09
N ALA A 117 3.31 -21.35 -4.71
CA ALA A 117 3.57 -22.74 -5.07
C ALA A 117 3.60 -22.88 -6.61
N ARG A 118 4.77 -23.21 -7.15
CA ARG A 118 5.05 -23.15 -8.59
C ARG A 118 4.57 -24.38 -9.37
N ASN A 119 4.03 -25.39 -8.69
CA ASN A 119 3.54 -26.61 -9.32
C ASN A 119 2.02 -26.59 -9.41
N ARG A 120 1.51 -26.36 -10.63
CA ARG A 120 0.14 -26.67 -10.99
C ARG A 120 0.00 -28.19 -11.00
N ASP A 121 -0.82 -28.72 -10.09
CA ASP A 121 -1.08 -30.16 -10.03
C ASP A 121 -1.94 -30.58 -11.24
N TRP A 122 -1.28 -31.08 -12.28
CA TRP A 122 -1.93 -31.51 -13.53
C TRP A 122 -2.93 -32.64 -13.32
N LYS A 123 -2.67 -33.53 -12.35
CA LYS A 123 -3.60 -34.61 -12.00
C LYS A 123 -4.87 -34.03 -11.40
N LYS A 124 -4.74 -33.07 -10.49
CA LYS A 124 -5.89 -32.36 -9.93
C LYS A 124 -6.72 -31.68 -11.02
N VAL A 125 -6.07 -31.00 -11.96
CA VAL A 125 -6.74 -30.32 -13.09
C VAL A 125 -7.50 -31.32 -13.97
N GLN A 126 -6.90 -32.48 -14.28
CA GLN A 126 -7.56 -33.51 -15.07
C GLN A 126 -8.77 -34.11 -14.34
N GLU A 127 -8.64 -34.38 -13.03
CA GLU A 127 -9.74 -34.90 -12.22
C GLU A 127 -10.86 -33.85 -12.05
N GLU A 128 -10.54 -32.56 -11.94
CA GLU A 128 -11.54 -31.48 -11.92
C GLU A 128 -12.25 -31.30 -13.25
N ALA A 129 -11.59 -31.61 -14.38
CA ALA A 129 -12.24 -31.57 -15.69
C ALA A 129 -13.16 -32.80 -15.91
N GLN A 130 -12.82 -33.94 -15.30
CA GLN A 130 -13.61 -35.17 -15.41
C GLN A 130 -14.82 -35.18 -14.47
N TYR A 131 -14.61 -34.79 -13.20
CA TYR A 131 -15.60 -34.85 -12.14
C TYR A 131 -16.18 -33.46 -11.88
N THR A 132 -17.04 -33.01 -12.79
CA THR A 132 -17.66 -31.68 -12.74
C THR A 132 -19.07 -31.69 -13.35
N PHE A 133 -19.69 -30.53 -13.39
CA PHE A 133 -20.91 -30.26 -14.16
C PHE A 133 -20.52 -29.85 -15.57
N HIS A 134 -20.81 -30.70 -16.56
CA HIS A 134 -20.35 -30.49 -17.94
C HIS A 134 -21.11 -29.36 -18.64
N THR A 135 -22.42 -29.33 -18.47
CA THR A 135 -23.28 -28.31 -19.08
C THR A 135 -24.16 -27.64 -18.04
N LEU A 136 -24.25 -26.31 -18.13
CA LEU A 136 -25.08 -25.48 -17.28
C LEU A 136 -26.20 -24.87 -18.12
N ARG A 137 -27.45 -25.02 -17.70
CA ARG A 137 -28.60 -24.50 -18.44
C ARG A 137 -29.53 -23.70 -17.52
N PRO A 138 -29.63 -22.37 -17.67
CA PRO A 138 -30.70 -21.61 -17.04
C PRO A 138 -32.03 -21.83 -17.79
N LEU A 139 -33.16 -21.50 -17.16
CA LEU A 139 -34.46 -21.50 -17.83
C LEU A 139 -34.64 -20.19 -18.63
N PRO A 140 -34.71 -20.24 -19.98
CA PRO A 140 -34.66 -19.04 -20.82
C PRO A 140 -35.95 -18.19 -20.78
N TYR A 141 -37.06 -18.79 -20.37
CA TYR A 141 -38.36 -18.12 -20.29
C TYR A 141 -38.59 -17.38 -18.95
N LEU A 142 -37.69 -17.54 -17.97
CA LEU A 142 -37.75 -16.86 -16.68
C LEU A 142 -36.97 -15.55 -16.69
N PRO A 143 -37.31 -14.57 -15.82
CA PRO A 143 -36.66 -13.27 -15.82
C PRO A 143 -35.18 -13.36 -15.43
N ASN A 144 -34.30 -12.65 -16.12
CA ASN A 144 -32.85 -12.62 -15.88
C ASN A 144 -32.16 -14.01 -15.94
N PRO A 145 -32.22 -14.72 -17.09
CA PRO A 145 -31.59 -16.04 -17.23
C PRO A 145 -30.06 -15.99 -17.09
N ASP A 146 -29.42 -14.87 -17.45
CA ASP A 146 -27.97 -14.67 -17.28
C ASP A 146 -27.55 -14.70 -15.81
N ARG A 147 -28.41 -14.23 -14.90
CA ARG A 147 -28.13 -14.25 -13.46
C ARG A 147 -28.23 -15.68 -12.91
N SER A 148 -29.22 -16.46 -13.34
CA SER A 148 -29.29 -17.89 -13.05
C SER A 148 -28.05 -18.63 -13.55
N LEU A 149 -27.61 -18.34 -14.78
CA LEU A 149 -26.42 -18.97 -15.36
C LEU A 149 -25.18 -18.68 -14.51
N ARG A 150 -24.94 -17.42 -14.15
CA ARG A 150 -23.84 -17.03 -13.24
C ARG A 150 -23.93 -17.72 -11.88
N PHE A 151 -25.14 -17.96 -11.39
CA PHE A 151 -25.35 -18.67 -10.12
C PHE A 151 -24.95 -20.15 -10.25
N LEU A 152 -25.35 -20.81 -11.34
CA LEU A 152 -24.95 -22.19 -11.64
C LEU A 152 -23.43 -22.29 -11.87
N GLU A 153 -22.82 -21.32 -12.55
CA GLU A 153 -21.36 -21.24 -12.71
C GLU A 153 -20.67 -21.12 -11.36
N ARG A 154 -21.19 -20.27 -10.47
CA ARG A 154 -20.68 -20.13 -9.10
C ARG A 154 -20.74 -21.44 -8.31
N LEU A 155 -21.80 -22.24 -8.47
CA LEU A 155 -21.92 -23.55 -7.83
C LEU A 155 -20.94 -24.57 -8.43
N ARG A 156 -20.77 -24.58 -9.76
CA ARG A 156 -19.79 -25.45 -10.44
C ARG A 156 -18.36 -25.13 -10.00
N ASP A 157 -18.04 -23.84 -9.87
CA ASP A 157 -16.69 -23.37 -9.60
C ASP A 157 -16.37 -23.25 -8.09
N ASP A 158 -17.34 -23.60 -7.22
CA ASP A 158 -17.16 -23.64 -5.76
C ASP A 158 -16.09 -24.67 -5.38
N ALA A 159 -15.08 -24.21 -4.63
CA ALA A 159 -13.92 -25.04 -4.28
C ALA A 159 -14.30 -26.29 -3.47
N GLY A 160 -15.28 -26.16 -2.57
CA GLY A 160 -15.76 -27.26 -1.75
C GLY A 160 -16.53 -28.27 -2.59
N ILE A 161 -17.41 -27.81 -3.48
CA ILE A 161 -18.18 -28.69 -4.37
C ILE A 161 -17.23 -29.44 -5.32
N LYS A 162 -16.26 -28.75 -5.94
CA LYS A 162 -15.26 -29.39 -6.80
C LYS A 162 -14.44 -30.46 -6.05
N ALA A 163 -14.07 -30.19 -4.80
CA ALA A 163 -13.36 -31.15 -3.98
C ALA A 163 -14.22 -32.39 -3.70
N ALA A 164 -15.47 -32.21 -3.28
CA ALA A 164 -16.40 -33.30 -3.01
C ALA A 164 -16.69 -34.14 -4.28
N MET A 165 -16.92 -33.50 -5.43
CA MET A 165 -17.14 -34.21 -6.70
C MET A 165 -15.94 -35.07 -7.09
N ARG A 166 -14.71 -34.57 -6.90
CA ARG A 166 -13.49 -35.37 -7.10
C ARG A 166 -13.39 -36.55 -6.15
N THR A 167 -13.62 -36.34 -4.84
CA THR A 167 -13.52 -37.39 -3.82
C THR A 167 -14.47 -38.54 -4.12
N HIS A 168 -15.71 -38.22 -4.48
CA HIS A 168 -16.75 -39.19 -4.77
C HIS A 168 -16.83 -39.60 -6.25
N LYS A 169 -15.98 -39.02 -7.12
CA LYS A 169 -15.94 -39.26 -8.58
C LYS A 169 -17.28 -38.98 -9.28
N PHE A 170 -18.01 -37.97 -8.81
CA PHE A 170 -19.27 -37.57 -9.42
C PHE A 170 -19.03 -36.79 -10.72
N SER A 171 -19.73 -37.19 -11.78
CA SER A 171 -19.71 -36.50 -13.07
C SER A 171 -21.16 -36.31 -13.50
N VAL A 172 -21.59 -35.06 -13.61
CA VAL A 172 -22.99 -34.71 -13.89
C VAL A 172 -23.03 -34.02 -15.26
N PRO A 173 -23.67 -34.64 -16.28
CA PRO A 173 -23.76 -34.05 -17.62
C PRO A 173 -24.46 -32.69 -17.65
N LEU A 174 -25.58 -32.55 -16.94
CA LEU A 174 -26.40 -31.33 -16.98
C LEU A 174 -26.80 -30.87 -15.57
N LEU A 175 -26.44 -29.63 -15.24
CA LEU A 175 -26.97 -28.89 -14.10
C LEU A 175 -27.88 -27.77 -14.62
N THR A 176 -29.15 -27.82 -14.26
CA THR A 176 -30.16 -26.88 -14.76
C THR A 176 -30.92 -26.20 -13.63
N GLU A 177 -31.49 -25.04 -13.91
CA GLU A 177 -32.47 -24.42 -13.03
C GLU A 177 -33.80 -25.20 -13.10
N MET A 178 -34.44 -25.39 -11.94
CA MET A 178 -35.76 -26.01 -11.80
C MET A 178 -36.85 -24.94 -11.77
N ASP A 179 -37.95 -25.18 -12.47
CA ASP A 179 -39.11 -24.28 -12.48
C ASP A 179 -39.84 -24.34 -11.13
N PRO A 180 -39.93 -23.23 -10.38
CA PRO A 180 -40.57 -23.23 -9.07
C PRO A 180 -42.09 -23.48 -9.14
N ALA A 181 -42.78 -23.24 -10.26
CA ALA A 181 -44.21 -23.51 -10.40
C ALA A 181 -44.53 -24.99 -10.70
N MET A 182 -43.71 -25.67 -11.49
CA MET A 182 -44.00 -27.06 -11.91
C MET A 182 -43.74 -28.10 -10.80
N HIS A 183 -42.93 -27.77 -9.80
CA HIS A 183 -42.45 -28.73 -8.80
C HIS A 183 -42.73 -28.29 -7.34
N THR A 184 -43.72 -27.42 -7.14
CA THR A 184 -44.19 -27.04 -5.81
C THR A 184 -45.65 -27.43 -5.64
N THR A 185 -45.93 -28.43 -4.81
CA THR A 185 -47.26 -28.56 -4.20
C THR A 185 -47.25 -27.81 -2.88
N HIS A 186 -48.42 -27.39 -2.40
CA HIS A 186 -48.56 -26.66 -1.12
C HIS A 186 -48.01 -27.46 0.09
N GLU A 187 -47.83 -28.78 -0.08
CA GLU A 187 -47.41 -29.73 0.95
C GLU A 187 -45.94 -30.21 0.80
N SER A 188 -45.36 -30.21 -0.41
CA SER A 188 -43.95 -30.54 -0.63
C SER A 188 -43.24 -29.49 -1.49
N ARG A 189 -42.40 -28.68 -0.83
CA ARG A 189 -41.53 -27.71 -1.49
C ARG A 189 -40.21 -28.37 -1.85
N THR A 190 -40.19 -29.12 -2.95
CA THR A 190 -38.95 -29.71 -3.46
C THR A 190 -37.99 -28.59 -3.90
N LEU A 191 -36.76 -28.62 -3.40
CA LEU A 191 -35.75 -27.59 -3.67
C LEU A 191 -34.73 -28.03 -4.72
N GLY A 192 -34.64 -29.32 -4.99
CA GLY A 192 -33.84 -29.91 -6.04
C GLY A 192 -34.45 -31.22 -6.51
N LEU A 193 -33.97 -31.69 -7.66
CA LEU A 193 -34.33 -32.97 -8.24
C LEU A 193 -33.13 -33.58 -8.96
N ASN A 194 -32.80 -34.81 -8.60
CA ASN A 194 -31.86 -35.64 -9.34
C ASN A 194 -32.59 -36.65 -10.23
N ARG A 195 -32.34 -36.61 -11.53
CA ARG A 195 -32.85 -37.58 -12.51
C ARG A 195 -31.74 -38.57 -12.89
N ASN A 196 -32.10 -39.85 -12.89
CA ASN A 196 -31.24 -40.97 -13.31
C ASN A 196 -29.86 -40.97 -12.64
N GLN A 197 -29.80 -40.79 -11.31
CA GLN A 197 -28.57 -40.91 -10.51
C GLN A 197 -27.43 -39.97 -11.00
N GLY A 198 -27.78 -38.74 -11.35
CA GLY A 198 -26.81 -37.69 -11.71
C GLY A 198 -26.71 -37.41 -13.20
N GLU A 199 -27.63 -37.90 -14.03
CA GLU A 199 -27.71 -37.52 -15.45
C GLU A 199 -28.11 -36.04 -15.58
N VAL A 200 -29.15 -35.64 -14.84
CA VAL A 200 -29.64 -34.27 -14.78
C VAL A 200 -29.92 -33.91 -13.33
N ILE A 201 -29.30 -32.83 -12.85
CA ILE A 201 -29.61 -32.22 -11.56
C ILE A 201 -30.31 -30.89 -11.81
N GLU A 202 -31.49 -30.74 -11.23
CA GLU A 202 -32.30 -29.52 -11.31
C GLU A 202 -32.33 -28.85 -9.94
N LEU A 203 -32.00 -27.56 -9.86
CA LEU A 203 -31.99 -26.82 -8.60
C LEU A 203 -32.96 -25.64 -8.63
N ARG A 204 -33.72 -25.46 -7.54
CA ARG A 204 -34.54 -24.27 -7.34
C ARG A 204 -33.66 -23.09 -6.94
N LEU A 205 -33.38 -22.20 -7.87
CA LEU A 205 -32.59 -20.99 -7.61
C LEU A 205 -33.44 -19.83 -7.08
N ARG A 206 -34.74 -19.78 -7.44
CA ARG A 206 -35.63 -18.64 -7.19
C ARG A 206 -36.50 -18.78 -5.94
N THR A 207 -36.92 -17.64 -5.43
CA THR A 207 -38.02 -17.52 -4.46
C THR A 207 -39.37 -17.81 -5.14
N ASP A 208 -40.38 -18.13 -4.35
CA ASP A 208 -41.70 -18.51 -4.87
C ASP A 208 -42.44 -17.31 -5.52
N ALA A 209 -42.04 -16.07 -5.20
CA ALA A 209 -42.56 -14.84 -5.80
C ALA A 209 -41.83 -14.42 -7.10
N TYR A 210 -40.86 -15.23 -7.60
CA TYR A 210 -40.04 -14.96 -8.79
C TYR A 210 -39.23 -13.64 -8.77
N ASP A 211 -39.25 -12.93 -7.65
CA ASP A 211 -38.63 -11.62 -7.43
C ASP A 211 -37.17 -11.70 -6.96
N GLY A 212 -36.76 -12.87 -6.44
CA GLY A 212 -35.49 -13.05 -5.77
C GLY A 212 -34.86 -14.43 -6.00
N TYR A 213 -33.63 -14.54 -5.53
CA TYR A 213 -32.87 -15.79 -5.50
C TYR A 213 -32.80 -16.28 -4.06
N ARG A 214 -32.75 -17.60 -3.88
CA ARG A 214 -32.54 -18.21 -2.56
C ARG A 214 -31.11 -17.99 -2.12
N ASP A 215 -30.89 -18.08 -0.82
CA ASP A 215 -29.57 -17.92 -0.24
C ASP A 215 -28.62 -19.02 -0.75
N TYR A 216 -27.38 -18.62 -1.02
CA TYR A 216 -26.38 -19.52 -1.58
C TYR A 216 -26.09 -20.72 -0.67
N LYS A 217 -26.15 -20.54 0.66
CA LYS A 217 -25.89 -21.59 1.63
C LYS A 217 -26.95 -22.69 1.54
N THR A 218 -28.23 -22.34 1.45
CA THR A 218 -29.32 -23.31 1.25
C THR A 218 -29.19 -24.01 -0.09
N ILE A 219 -28.96 -23.29 -1.19
CA ILE A 219 -28.80 -23.92 -2.51
C ILE A 219 -27.59 -24.87 -2.54
N ARG A 220 -26.49 -24.50 -1.86
CA ARG A 220 -25.32 -25.37 -1.72
C ARG A 220 -25.66 -26.66 -1.00
N LYS A 221 -26.41 -26.59 0.11
CA LYS A 221 -26.87 -27.78 0.84
C LYS A 221 -27.82 -28.65 0.01
N THR A 222 -28.73 -28.04 -0.73
CA THR A 222 -29.63 -28.80 -1.63
C THR A 222 -28.83 -29.49 -2.73
N LEU A 223 -27.79 -28.87 -3.27
CA LEU A 223 -26.91 -29.53 -4.23
C LEU A 223 -26.17 -30.73 -3.61
N CYS A 224 -25.69 -30.63 -2.36
CA CYS A 224 -25.10 -31.79 -1.66
C CYS A 224 -26.10 -32.94 -1.50
N HIS A 225 -27.37 -32.62 -1.20
CA HIS A 225 -28.46 -33.57 -1.14
C HIS A 225 -28.69 -34.27 -2.50
N GLU A 226 -28.78 -33.49 -3.58
CA GLU A 226 -28.93 -34.06 -4.93
C GLU A 226 -27.73 -34.90 -5.35
N LEU A 227 -26.50 -34.51 -4.98
CA LEU A 227 -25.31 -35.33 -5.26
C LEU A 227 -25.33 -36.67 -4.51
N ALA A 228 -25.87 -36.72 -3.29
CA ALA A 228 -26.05 -37.98 -2.58
C ALA A 228 -27.03 -38.93 -3.30
N HIS A 229 -28.01 -38.37 -4.04
CA HIS A 229 -28.92 -39.14 -4.90
C HIS A 229 -28.24 -39.81 -6.11
N ASN A 230 -26.99 -39.47 -6.43
CA ASN A 230 -26.20 -40.24 -7.40
C ASN A 230 -25.92 -41.68 -6.94
N VAL A 231 -25.92 -41.91 -5.62
CA VAL A 231 -25.61 -43.22 -5.03
C VAL A 231 -26.85 -43.86 -4.42
N TRP A 232 -27.63 -43.09 -3.65
CA TRP A 232 -28.77 -43.60 -2.90
C TRP A 232 -30.06 -42.90 -3.32
N GLY A 233 -31.01 -43.65 -3.88
CA GLY A 233 -32.32 -43.10 -4.27
C GLY A 233 -33.20 -42.75 -3.05
N PRO A 234 -33.55 -43.71 -2.18
CA PRO A 234 -34.40 -43.45 -1.01
C PRO A 234 -33.70 -42.64 0.09
N HIS A 235 -34.47 -41.88 0.86
CA HIS A 235 -34.00 -41.10 2.02
C HIS A 235 -33.73 -41.96 3.26
N ASP A 236 -32.97 -43.04 3.09
CA ASP A 236 -32.60 -43.97 4.14
C ASP A 236 -31.43 -43.46 4.99
N ARG A 237 -31.07 -44.19 6.05
CA ARG A 237 -29.93 -43.85 6.91
C ARG A 237 -28.62 -43.64 6.12
N ASN A 238 -28.34 -44.53 5.16
CA ASN A 238 -27.13 -44.46 4.33
C ASN A 238 -27.11 -43.18 3.47
N PHE A 239 -28.27 -42.75 2.98
CA PHE A 239 -28.40 -41.50 2.24
C PHE A 239 -28.02 -40.31 3.12
N TRP A 240 -28.60 -40.22 4.33
CA TRP A 240 -28.31 -39.11 5.23
C TRP A 240 -26.88 -39.10 5.75
N GLU A 241 -26.27 -40.28 5.94
CA GLU A 241 -24.85 -40.39 6.28
C GLU A 241 -23.96 -39.84 5.15
N LEU A 242 -24.24 -40.20 3.90
CA LEU A 242 -23.51 -39.70 2.73
C LEU A 242 -23.74 -38.19 2.52
N CYS A 243 -24.98 -37.71 2.60
CA CYS A 243 -25.32 -36.29 2.47
C CYS A 243 -24.54 -35.45 3.49
N LYS A 244 -24.56 -35.85 4.77
CA LYS A 244 -23.80 -35.17 5.83
C LYS A 244 -22.29 -35.28 5.64
N GLN A 245 -21.81 -36.37 5.03
CA GLN A 245 -20.39 -36.51 4.72
C GLN A 245 -19.99 -35.50 3.63
N ILE A 246 -20.74 -35.44 2.53
CA ILE A 246 -20.50 -34.48 1.44
C ILE A 246 -20.54 -33.05 1.97
N GLU A 247 -21.55 -32.69 2.78
CA GLU A 247 -21.63 -31.36 3.40
C GLU A 247 -20.37 -31.01 4.21
N ARG A 248 -19.89 -31.94 5.05
CA ARG A 248 -18.67 -31.74 5.85
C ARG A 248 -17.42 -31.60 4.98
N GLU A 249 -17.32 -32.36 3.89
CA GLU A 249 -16.20 -32.25 2.95
C GLU A 249 -16.22 -30.92 2.20
N VAL A 250 -17.39 -30.48 1.72
CA VAL A 250 -17.57 -29.18 1.07
C VAL A 250 -17.18 -28.04 2.00
N ASP A 251 -17.64 -28.06 3.25
CA ASP A 251 -17.32 -27.00 4.22
C ASP A 251 -15.84 -27.01 4.63
N ARG A 252 -15.21 -28.20 4.74
CA ARG A 252 -13.77 -28.34 5.05
C ARG A 252 -12.87 -27.82 3.93
N ASP A 253 -13.22 -28.12 2.69
CA ASP A 253 -12.38 -27.83 1.52
C ASP A 253 -12.70 -26.46 0.87
N ASP A 254 -13.68 -25.72 1.42
CA ASP A 254 -13.98 -24.31 1.10
C ASP A 254 -12.94 -23.35 1.73
N TRP A 255 -11.74 -23.35 1.15
CA TRP A 255 -10.66 -22.45 1.53
C TRP A 255 -10.99 -20.96 1.29
N THR A 256 -12.01 -20.65 0.49
CA THR A 256 -12.39 -19.26 0.20
C THR A 256 -13.14 -18.59 1.34
N ARG A 257 -13.77 -19.38 2.22
CA ARG A 257 -14.61 -18.88 3.33
C ARG A 257 -14.15 -19.36 4.72
N GLY A 258 -13.23 -20.33 4.78
CA GLY A 258 -12.77 -20.99 6.00
C GLY A 258 -11.40 -20.56 6.53
N GLY A 259 -11.02 -19.28 6.40
CA GLY A 259 -9.78 -18.79 6.98
C GLY A 259 -9.89 -18.64 8.50
N HIS A 260 -9.29 -19.55 9.28
CA HIS A 260 -9.03 -19.29 10.69
C HIS A 260 -7.97 -18.19 10.80
N SER A 261 -8.30 -17.09 11.48
CA SER A 261 -7.28 -16.13 11.90
C SER A 261 -6.28 -16.86 12.79
N VAL A 262 -5.00 -16.81 12.44
CA VAL A 262 -3.90 -17.40 13.24
C VAL A 262 -3.76 -16.74 14.63
N GLY A 263 -4.48 -15.64 14.88
CA GLY A 263 -4.78 -15.14 16.22
C GLY A 263 -6.08 -15.76 16.71
N ASN A 264 -6.02 -16.52 17.79
CA ASN A 264 -7.14 -17.11 18.52
C ASN A 264 -8.01 -16.03 19.21
N GLN A 265 -8.42 -15.01 18.47
CA GLN A 265 -9.28 -13.91 18.91
C GLN A 265 -10.57 -14.00 18.10
N GLU A 266 -11.63 -14.36 18.81
CA GLU A 266 -12.99 -14.42 18.29
C GLU A 266 -13.53 -12.99 18.20
N TYR A 267 -13.43 -12.37 17.03
CA TYR A 267 -14.16 -11.15 16.75
C TYR A 267 -15.61 -11.53 16.45
N ALA A 268 -16.53 -11.18 17.34
CA ALA A 268 -17.96 -11.35 17.12
C ALA A 268 -18.34 -10.68 15.79
N LYS A 269 -18.74 -11.49 14.80
CA LYS A 269 -19.18 -11.01 13.50
C LYS A 269 -20.59 -10.41 13.68
N GLY A 270 -20.65 -9.09 13.78
CA GLY A 270 -21.89 -8.34 13.67
C GLY A 270 -22.58 -8.67 12.34
N TYR A 271 -23.92 -8.72 12.38
CA TYR A 271 -24.84 -9.03 11.29
C TYR A 271 -24.35 -8.51 9.93
N GLU A 272 -24.23 -9.43 8.97
CA GLU A 272 -23.87 -9.18 7.57
C GLU A 272 -24.96 -8.32 6.91
N GLU A 273 -24.75 -7.00 6.86
CA GLU A 273 -25.31 -6.17 5.80
C GLU A 273 -24.45 -6.44 4.55
N GLU A 274 -25.12 -6.78 3.46
CA GLU A 274 -24.55 -7.26 2.21
C GLU A 274 -23.76 -6.12 1.52
N GLU A 275 -22.50 -5.95 1.93
CA GLU A 275 -21.59 -5.01 1.28
C GLU A 275 -21.14 -5.57 -0.09
N VAL A 276 -21.51 -4.82 -1.12
CA VAL A 276 -21.12 -5.02 -2.52
C VAL A 276 -19.60 -5.02 -2.62
N TYR A 277 -19.01 -6.15 -3.03
CA TYR A 277 -17.59 -6.22 -3.34
C TYR A 277 -17.28 -5.36 -4.56
N ASP A 278 -16.73 -4.17 -4.35
CA ASP A 278 -15.97 -3.49 -5.39
C ASP A 278 -14.71 -4.33 -5.66
N HIS A 279 -14.62 -4.85 -6.88
CA HIS A 279 -13.51 -5.69 -7.32
C HIS A 279 -12.25 -4.82 -7.49
N GLY A 280 -11.56 -4.56 -6.40
CA GLY A 280 -10.32 -3.77 -6.36
C GLY A 280 -9.28 -4.37 -5.42
N GLY A 281 -9.00 -5.67 -5.57
CA GLY A 281 -7.92 -6.32 -4.83
C GLY A 281 -6.59 -5.61 -5.08
N TRP A 282 -5.96 -5.16 -4.00
CA TRP A 282 -4.64 -4.55 -3.96
C TRP A 282 -3.62 -5.44 -4.68
N THR A 283 -3.23 -5.05 -5.90
CA THR A 283 -2.05 -5.58 -6.59
C THR A 283 -0.95 -4.53 -6.52
N GLY A 284 0.04 -4.78 -5.66
CA GLY A 284 1.22 -3.94 -5.55
C GLY A 284 2.02 -3.93 -6.85
N GLY A 285 2.08 -2.77 -7.49
CA GLY A 285 3.00 -2.45 -8.58
C GLY A 285 3.26 -0.94 -8.57
N GLU A 286 4.52 -0.55 -8.59
CA GLU A 286 4.93 0.84 -8.85
C GLU A 286 4.83 1.08 -10.35
N PHE A 287 3.65 1.54 -10.81
CA PHE A 287 3.48 2.05 -12.18
C PHE A 287 3.39 3.57 -12.15
N VAL A 288 4.30 4.21 -12.87
CA VAL A 288 4.23 5.63 -13.20
C VAL A 288 3.09 5.81 -14.21
N LEU A 289 1.97 6.40 -13.79
CA LEU A 289 0.89 6.81 -14.69
C LEU A 289 0.53 8.28 -14.47
N GLY A 290 1.21 9.14 -15.23
CA GLY A 290 0.68 10.42 -15.67
C GLY A 290 0.22 10.26 -17.12
N GLY A 291 -1.07 10.47 -17.39
CA GLY A 291 -1.61 10.47 -18.74
C GLY A 291 -3.13 10.37 -18.84
N SER A 292 -3.79 11.54 -18.78
CA SER A 292 -5.15 11.84 -19.27
C SER A 292 -6.41 11.39 -18.51
N ALA A 293 -7.04 12.42 -17.94
CA ALA A 293 -8.43 12.86 -18.12
C ALA A 293 -9.60 11.88 -17.90
N GLY A 294 -10.37 12.17 -16.83
CA GLY A 294 -11.82 11.94 -16.80
C GLY A 294 -12.31 11.14 -15.60
N GLY A 295 -13.11 11.77 -14.73
CA GLY A 295 -13.95 11.08 -13.75
C GLY A 295 -13.87 11.64 -12.34
N GLY A 296 -14.83 12.50 -11.98
CA GLY A 296 -15.01 12.96 -10.61
C GLY A 296 -15.50 11.83 -9.71
N GLY A 297 -14.73 11.53 -8.67
CA GLY A 297 -15.10 10.62 -7.60
C GLY A 297 -14.43 11.08 -6.32
N CYS A 298 -15.24 11.31 -5.28
CA CYS A 298 -14.82 11.71 -3.94
C CYS A 298 -13.90 10.62 -3.33
N GLU A 299 -12.61 10.93 -3.16
CA GLU A 299 -11.64 9.99 -2.59
C GLU A 299 -11.34 10.39 -1.13
N THR A 300 -11.73 9.53 -0.19
CA THR A 300 -11.33 9.63 1.22
C THR A 300 -10.04 8.86 1.42
N VAL A 301 -8.94 9.56 1.72
CA VAL A 301 -7.64 8.94 2.01
C VAL A 301 -7.45 8.72 3.52
N ILE A 302 -7.31 7.45 3.92
CA ILE A 302 -7.05 7.06 5.32
C ILE A 302 -5.53 6.95 5.52
N SER A 303 -4.99 7.68 6.50
CA SER A 303 -3.57 7.61 6.87
C SER A 303 -3.32 6.59 7.98
N SER A 304 -2.21 5.84 7.87
CA SER A 304 -1.80 4.74 8.77
C SER A 304 -1.33 5.16 10.18
N ALA A 305 -1.70 6.35 10.64
CA ALA A 305 -1.34 6.89 11.96
C ALA A 305 -2.56 7.29 12.81
N GLY A 306 -3.77 6.85 12.43
CA GLY A 306 -4.99 7.12 13.19
C GLY A 306 -5.39 8.59 13.13
N GLY A 307 -5.95 9.00 11.99
CA GLY A 307 -6.55 10.32 11.83
C GLY A 307 -7.29 10.43 10.51
N THR A 308 -8.62 10.62 10.57
CA THR A 308 -9.46 10.96 9.43
C THR A 308 -9.37 12.46 9.19
N VAL A 309 -8.89 12.87 8.02
CA VAL A 309 -8.99 14.26 7.56
C VAL A 309 -9.97 14.26 6.40
N GLN A 310 -11.11 14.93 6.56
CA GLN A 310 -12.03 15.19 5.45
C GLN A 310 -11.28 15.98 4.39
N ALA A 311 -11.10 15.39 3.21
CA ALA A 311 -10.58 16.07 2.04
C ALA A 311 -11.65 17.02 1.48
N GLY A 312 -11.89 18.13 2.16
CA GLY A 312 -12.59 19.26 1.56
C GLY A 312 -11.65 19.92 0.56
N ASN A 313 -11.94 19.80 -0.74
CA ASN A 313 -11.45 20.57 -1.91
C ASN A 313 -9.97 21.01 -1.98
N LEU A 314 -9.06 20.46 -1.19
CA LEU A 314 -7.65 20.84 -1.19
C LEU A 314 -6.92 20.07 -2.29
N SER A 315 -6.11 20.79 -3.07
CA SER A 315 -5.35 20.20 -4.16
C SER A 315 -4.35 19.18 -3.63
N ARG A 316 -4.05 18.13 -4.41
CA ARG A 316 -3.06 17.08 -4.07
C ARG A 316 -1.70 17.67 -3.61
N ARG A 317 -1.32 18.84 -4.15
CA ARG A 317 -0.13 19.58 -3.77
C ARG A 317 -0.20 20.13 -2.34
N GLU A 318 -1.34 20.65 -1.93
CA GLU A 318 -1.57 21.14 -0.57
C GLU A 318 -1.63 20.00 0.43
N ILE A 319 -2.19 18.85 0.06
CA ILE A 319 -2.20 17.66 0.92
C ILE A 319 -0.77 17.19 1.21
N LEU A 320 0.08 17.11 0.19
CA LEU A 320 1.50 16.77 0.37
C LEU A 320 2.26 17.82 1.17
N ALA A 321 2.03 19.11 0.91
CA ALA A 321 2.69 20.19 1.64
C ALA A 321 2.32 20.17 3.13
N LYS A 322 1.05 19.97 3.45
CA LYS A 322 0.54 19.91 4.82
C LYS A 322 1.06 18.68 5.57
N ALA A 323 1.12 17.52 4.91
CA ALA A 323 1.71 16.32 5.48
C ALA A 323 3.22 16.47 5.74
N ALA A 324 3.95 17.17 4.88
CA ALA A 324 5.37 17.46 5.07
C ALA A 324 5.60 18.46 6.22
N GLU A 325 4.77 19.50 6.31
CA GLU A 325 4.81 20.49 7.40
C GLU A 325 4.51 19.84 8.76
N GLU A 326 3.53 18.93 8.84
CA GLU A 326 3.21 18.23 10.08
C GLU A 326 4.36 17.32 10.54
N ARG A 327 5.07 16.69 9.60
CA ARG A 327 6.28 15.89 9.92
C ARG A 327 7.42 16.76 10.45
N MET A 328 7.66 17.93 9.86
CA MET A 328 8.67 18.87 10.35
C MET A 328 8.30 19.42 11.73
N LYS A 329 7.02 19.74 11.96
CA LYS A 329 6.54 20.23 13.26
C LYS A 329 6.73 19.17 14.35
N ARG A 330 6.38 17.91 14.08
CA ARG A 330 6.60 16.80 15.03
C ARG A 330 8.09 16.52 15.27
N ALA A 331 8.94 16.61 14.24
CA ALA A 331 10.38 16.47 14.40
C ALA A 331 10.97 17.57 15.30
N ARG A 332 10.54 18.83 15.09
CA ARG A 332 10.97 19.97 15.90
C ARG A 332 10.47 19.88 17.35
N GLN A 333 9.23 19.44 17.56
CA GLN A 333 8.70 19.19 18.91
C GLN A 333 9.42 18.05 19.64
N ALA A 334 9.84 17.00 18.93
CA ALA A 334 10.65 15.93 19.49
C ALA A 334 12.06 16.41 19.87
N GLU A 335 12.63 17.33 19.09
CA GLU A 335 13.93 17.94 19.36
C GLU A 335 13.88 18.95 20.53
N GLU A 336 12.79 19.73 20.64
CA GLU A 336 12.53 20.63 21.77
C GLU A 336 12.26 19.85 23.07
N GLY A 337 11.51 18.74 23.01
CA GLY A 337 11.30 17.85 24.16
C GLY A 337 12.58 17.14 24.63
N SER A 338 13.50 16.86 23.71
CA SER A 338 14.85 16.35 24.03
C SER A 338 15.74 17.41 24.68
N ARG A 339 15.51 18.70 24.45
CA ARG A 339 16.28 19.79 25.07
C ARG A 339 15.75 20.16 26.46
N GLY A 340 14.42 20.19 26.65
CA GLY A 340 13.81 20.53 27.94
C GLY A 340 13.96 19.46 29.03
N SER A 341 14.23 18.20 28.67
CA SER A 341 14.48 17.11 29.63
C SER A 341 15.92 17.07 30.16
N GLY A 342 16.83 17.86 29.60
CA GLY A 342 18.23 17.98 30.06
C GLY A 342 18.47 19.06 31.12
N GLU A 343 17.48 19.91 31.42
CA GLU A 343 17.67 21.11 32.27
C GLU A 343 17.05 20.98 33.67
N ALA A 344 16.36 19.87 33.97
CA ALA A 344 15.75 19.59 35.28
C ALA A 344 16.54 18.58 36.14
N SER A 345 17.80 18.31 35.79
CA SER A 345 18.71 17.48 36.60
C SER A 345 20.05 18.18 36.78
N SER A 346 20.07 19.17 37.66
CA SER A 346 21.27 19.68 38.34
C SER A 346 20.87 20.18 39.72
#